data_AF-A0A9X1JKV5-F1
#
_entry.id   AF-A0A9X1JKV5-F1
#
_cell.length_a   1.000
_cell.length_b   1.000
_cell.length_c   1.000
_cell.angle_alpha   90.00
_cell.angle_beta   90.00
_cell.angle_gamma   90.00
#
_symmetry.space_group_name_H-M   'P 1'
#
loop_
_entity.id
_entity.type
_entity.pdbx_description
1 polymer ?
#
loop_
_entity_poly.entity_id
_entity_poly.type
_entity_poly.pdbx_seq_one_letter_code
_entity_poly.pdbx_strand_id
1 'polypeptide(L)'
;MKRHTVKRILSRVPGGIPVKLVTRWRAYEVRCGVSDLEVLDLVKDRPNTSLEILDALHAKAYLCDGTALIGSANLTATALGWAKDNNVELLFNVPASAPEIVDLMAALENAVLATSDMRDTVQAAADAIDLNDPPDPQLDQAAGLGPWLPISSAPERLWTAYGEEAEQRLTSSYLNMARADLSALSIPSGLNENEFNAAVASALCTMPAMTPMLDGIDRGELSDAEAIQHIKGLKIEGPLDAAMQWEVVRNWLRVFLPDTIEVVAATFITRKQPGVRTGR
;
A
#
# COMPACT_ATOMS: atom_id res chain seq x y z
N MET A 1 -5.26 5.68 10.75
CA MET A 1 -6.10 5.47 11.98
C MET A 1 -7.40 6.24 11.86
N LYS A 2 -8.46 5.85 12.59
CA LYS A 2 -9.81 6.44 12.45
C LYS A 2 -10.29 7.23 13.65
N ARG A 3 -10.85 8.43 13.42
CA ARG A 3 -11.31 9.38 14.44
C ARG A 3 -12.30 8.76 15.40
N HIS A 4 -13.33 8.10 14.89
CA HIS A 4 -14.38 7.51 15.74
C HIS A 4 -13.82 6.42 16.67
N THR A 5 -12.85 5.64 16.20
CA THR A 5 -12.19 4.59 16.98
C THR A 5 -11.34 5.19 18.08
N VAL A 6 -10.53 6.19 17.74
CA VAL A 6 -9.71 6.94 18.71
C VAL A 6 -10.60 7.57 19.79
N LYS A 7 -11.69 8.26 19.38
CA LYS A 7 -12.64 8.87 20.33
C LYS A 7 -13.21 7.85 21.31
N ARG A 8 -13.60 6.67 20.81
CA ARG A 8 -14.12 5.58 21.65
C ARG A 8 -13.08 5.11 22.67
N ILE A 9 -11.82 4.95 22.27
CA ILE A 9 -10.74 4.56 23.19
C ILE A 9 -10.48 5.66 24.22
N LEU A 10 -10.27 6.90 23.79
CA LEU A 10 -9.97 8.02 24.69
C LEU A 10 -11.10 8.25 25.70
N SER A 11 -12.37 7.96 25.34
CA SER A 11 -13.50 8.04 26.27
C SER A 11 -13.44 7.04 27.43
N ARG A 12 -12.63 5.98 27.31
CA ARG A 12 -12.41 4.95 28.33
C ARG A 12 -11.15 5.17 29.14
N VAL A 13 -10.25 6.04 28.68
CA VAL A 13 -9.01 6.37 29.38
C VAL A 13 -9.25 7.60 30.28
N PRO A 14 -9.06 7.51 31.61
CA PRO A 14 -9.22 8.66 32.51
C PRO A 14 -8.31 9.82 32.11
N GLY A 15 -8.77 11.08 32.24
CA GLY A 15 -8.05 12.27 31.76
C GLY A 15 -6.65 12.50 32.36
N GLY A 16 -6.38 11.93 33.55
CA GLY A 16 -5.06 12.00 34.18
C GLY A 16 -4.02 11.03 33.61
N ILE A 17 -4.43 10.06 32.78
CA ILE A 17 -3.52 9.06 32.20
C ILE A 17 -2.95 9.60 30.89
N PRO A 18 -1.61 9.68 30.76
CA PRO A 18 -0.99 10.09 29.51
C PRO A 18 -1.30 9.13 28.37
N VAL A 19 -1.57 9.67 27.19
CA VAL A 19 -1.80 8.87 25.98
C VAL A 19 -0.97 9.44 24.84
N LYS A 20 -0.07 8.62 24.30
CA LYS A 20 0.67 8.95 23.08
C LYS A 20 0.07 8.18 21.92
N LEU A 21 -0.33 8.89 20.87
CA LEU A 21 -0.71 8.30 19.59
C LEU A 21 0.41 8.60 18.60
N VAL A 22 0.95 7.59 17.94
CA VAL A 22 1.90 7.78 16.83
C VAL A 22 1.27 7.26 15.55
N THR A 23 1.38 8.03 14.48
CA THR A 23 0.83 7.68 13.17
C THR A 23 1.73 8.16 12.04
N ARG A 24 1.33 7.89 10.80
CA ARG A 24 1.89 8.53 9.63
C ARG A 24 0.77 9.25 8.88
N TRP A 25 1.10 10.33 8.20
CA TRP A 25 0.16 11.08 7.37
C TRP A 25 0.65 11.10 5.95
N ARG A 26 -0.01 10.33 5.08
CA ARG A 26 0.17 10.41 3.63
C ARG A 26 -1.05 11.04 3.01
N ALA A 27 -0.83 12.01 2.12
CA ALA A 27 -1.90 12.71 1.40
C ALA A 27 -2.86 11.72 0.71
N TYR A 28 -2.31 10.69 0.06
CA TYR A 28 -3.11 9.64 -0.58
C TYR A 28 -3.94 8.82 0.41
N GLU A 29 -3.36 8.42 1.56
CA GLU A 29 -4.11 7.70 2.60
C GLU A 29 -5.24 8.56 3.19
N VAL A 30 -5.04 9.87 3.32
CA VAL A 30 -6.08 10.81 3.74
C VAL A 30 -7.15 10.90 2.67
N ARG A 31 -6.75 11.05 1.41
CA ARG A 31 -7.66 11.19 0.26
C ARG A 31 -8.54 9.96 0.04
N CYS A 32 -7.98 8.76 0.22
CA CYS A 32 -8.68 7.49 0.15
C CYS A 32 -9.47 7.15 1.42
N GLY A 33 -9.44 8.02 2.44
CA GLY A 33 -10.13 7.79 3.70
C GLY A 33 -9.58 6.59 4.45
N VAL A 34 -8.27 6.35 4.43
CA VAL A 34 -7.58 5.36 5.29
C VAL A 34 -7.16 6.01 6.62
N SER A 35 -6.74 7.26 6.56
CA SER A 35 -6.25 8.04 7.71
C SER A 35 -7.07 9.30 7.93
N ASP A 36 -7.53 9.50 9.17
CA ASP A 36 -8.32 10.69 9.53
C ASP A 36 -7.42 11.73 10.21
N LEU A 37 -7.21 12.87 9.55
CA LEU A 37 -6.43 13.98 10.12
C LEU A 37 -7.11 14.64 11.33
N GLU A 38 -8.44 14.55 11.40
CA GLU A 38 -9.28 15.08 12.48
C GLU A 38 -9.01 14.44 13.85
N VAL A 39 -8.22 13.36 13.92
CA VAL A 39 -7.72 12.82 15.19
C VAL A 39 -6.93 13.88 15.97
N LEU A 40 -6.25 14.81 15.28
CA LEU A 40 -5.50 15.89 15.92
C LEU A 40 -6.38 16.73 16.86
N ASP A 41 -7.63 17.01 16.46
CA ASP A 41 -8.53 17.84 17.26
C ASP A 41 -8.97 17.11 18.55
N LEU A 42 -9.20 15.79 18.48
CA LEU A 42 -9.52 14.99 19.67
C LEU A 42 -8.38 14.99 20.70
N VAL A 43 -7.15 15.05 20.23
CA VAL A 43 -5.96 14.98 21.07
C VAL A 43 -5.66 16.33 21.71
N LYS A 44 -5.80 17.44 20.96
CA LYS A 44 -5.61 18.79 21.48
C LYS A 44 -6.55 19.14 22.63
N ASP A 45 -7.79 18.64 22.57
CA ASP A 45 -8.81 18.92 23.59
C ASP A 45 -8.62 18.09 24.88
N ARG A 46 -7.68 17.13 24.90
CA ARG A 46 -7.48 16.22 26.02
C ARG A 46 -6.12 16.45 26.69
N PRO A 47 -6.07 16.72 28.00
CA PRO A 47 -4.80 16.87 28.72
C PRO A 47 -3.97 15.59 28.65
N ASN A 48 -2.64 15.75 28.73
CA ASN A 48 -1.66 14.65 28.71
C ASN A 48 -1.77 13.71 27.49
N THR A 49 -2.33 14.19 26.38
CA THR A 49 -2.49 13.39 25.16
C THR A 49 -1.68 14.04 24.04
N SER A 50 -0.85 13.26 23.33
CA SER A 50 -0.09 13.73 22.17
C SER A 50 -0.39 12.90 20.93
N LEU A 51 -0.31 13.57 19.77
CA LEU A 51 -0.31 12.94 18.45
C LEU A 51 1.04 13.24 17.82
N GLU A 52 1.79 12.21 17.47
CA GLU A 52 3.11 12.30 16.87
C GLU A 52 3.10 11.61 15.50
N ILE A 53 3.91 12.13 14.57
CA ILE A 53 4.03 11.66 13.20
C ILE A 53 5.41 11.01 13.03
N LEU A 54 5.40 9.79 12.50
CA LEU A 54 6.60 9.08 12.06
C LEU A 54 6.31 8.49 10.69
N ASP A 55 6.87 9.06 9.63
CA ASP A 55 6.50 8.70 8.24
C ASP A 55 6.84 7.24 7.88
N ALA A 56 7.91 6.71 8.48
CA ALA A 56 8.33 5.32 8.33
C ALA A 56 7.49 4.32 9.16
N LEU A 57 6.48 4.79 9.92
CA LEU A 57 5.68 3.91 10.77
C LEU A 57 4.75 3.01 9.94
N HIS A 58 4.97 1.71 10.05
CA HIS A 58 4.05 0.69 9.54
C HIS A 58 3.55 -0.28 10.61
N ALA A 59 4.22 -0.33 11.77
CA ALA A 59 3.84 -1.18 12.87
C ALA A 59 2.44 -0.85 13.40
N LYS A 60 1.73 -1.87 13.90
CA LYS A 60 0.52 -1.70 14.70
C LYS A 60 0.79 -2.29 16.08
N ALA A 61 0.84 -1.41 17.07
CA ALA A 61 1.16 -1.75 18.43
C ALA A 61 0.28 -0.94 19.39
N TYR A 62 -0.15 -1.59 20.47
CA TYR A 62 -0.91 -0.99 21.57
C TYR A 62 -0.17 -1.28 22.87
N LEU A 63 0.39 -0.25 23.48
CA LEU A 63 1.18 -0.39 24.70
C LEU A 63 0.41 0.20 25.87
N CYS A 64 0.35 -0.55 26.97
CA CYS A 64 -0.19 -0.09 28.23
C CYS A 64 0.62 -0.70 29.37
N ASP A 65 1.18 0.16 30.22
CA ASP A 65 2.02 -0.23 31.36
C ASP A 65 3.17 -1.16 30.95
N GLY A 66 3.16 -2.41 31.43
CA GLY A 66 4.19 -3.41 31.16
C GLY A 66 3.88 -4.36 29.98
N THR A 67 2.84 -4.08 29.20
CA THR A 67 2.33 -5.01 28.18
C THR A 67 2.11 -4.32 26.84
N ALA A 68 2.38 -5.04 25.76
CA ALA A 68 2.11 -4.62 24.40
C ALA A 68 1.26 -5.66 23.66
N LEU A 69 0.30 -5.19 22.86
CA LEU A 69 -0.36 -5.97 21.82
C LEU A 69 0.21 -5.54 20.47
N ILE A 70 0.80 -6.47 19.72
CA ILE A 70 1.39 -6.21 18.41
C ILE A 70 0.80 -7.12 17.35
N GLY A 71 0.68 -6.62 16.12
CA GLY A 71 0.25 -7.45 15.00
C GLY A 71 -0.30 -6.64 13.83
N SER A 72 -1.37 -7.15 13.20
CA SER A 72 -1.93 -6.60 11.97
C SER A 72 -3.00 -5.52 12.20
N ALA A 73 -3.62 -5.52 13.39
CA ALA A 73 -4.81 -4.70 13.66
C ALA A 73 -4.50 -3.20 13.69
N ASN A 74 -4.91 -2.48 12.64
CA ASN A 74 -4.91 -1.01 12.63
C ASN A 74 -5.92 -0.44 13.64
N LEU A 75 -5.74 0.82 14.04
CA LEU A 75 -6.67 1.51 14.94
C LEU A 75 -7.94 1.96 14.20
N THR A 76 -8.80 1.00 13.88
CA THR A 76 -10.07 1.12 13.13
C THR A 76 -11.16 0.24 13.78
N ALA A 77 -12.44 0.46 13.46
CA ALA A 77 -13.51 -0.37 14.05
C ALA A 77 -13.51 -1.80 13.49
N THR A 78 -13.22 -1.99 12.21
CA THR A 78 -13.21 -3.31 11.55
C THR A 78 -12.08 -4.19 12.10
N ALA A 79 -10.89 -3.62 12.32
CA ALA A 79 -9.76 -4.35 12.90
C ALA A 79 -9.91 -4.67 14.39
N LEU A 80 -10.64 -3.85 15.15
CA LEU A 80 -10.85 -4.06 16.59
C LEU A 80 -12.13 -4.86 16.92
N GLY A 81 -12.81 -5.42 15.92
CA GLY A 81 -14.00 -6.23 16.15
C GLY A 81 -15.25 -5.42 16.52
N TRP A 82 -15.30 -4.13 16.18
CA TRP A 82 -16.38 -3.22 16.57
C TRP A 82 -17.36 -2.87 15.44
N ALA A 83 -17.10 -3.38 14.23
CA ALA A 83 -18.01 -3.26 13.09
C ALA A 83 -18.85 -4.53 12.95
N LYS A 84 -19.82 -4.51 12.02
CA LYS A 84 -20.59 -5.69 11.65
C LYS A 84 -19.71 -6.67 10.85
N ASP A 85 -18.94 -6.12 9.92
CA ASP A 85 -18.00 -6.85 9.07
C ASP A 85 -16.59 -6.53 9.57
N ASN A 86 -15.99 -7.46 10.31
CA ASN A 86 -14.71 -7.27 10.98
C ASN A 86 -13.58 -7.98 10.22
N ASN A 87 -12.39 -7.41 10.28
CA ASN A 87 -11.19 -8.04 9.75
C ASN A 87 -10.80 -9.24 10.63
N VAL A 88 -10.19 -10.26 10.00
CA VAL A 88 -9.48 -11.30 10.75
C VAL A 88 -8.08 -10.78 11.04
N GLU A 89 -7.85 -10.40 12.30
CA GLU A 89 -6.59 -9.80 12.73
C GLU A 89 -5.82 -10.75 13.66
N LEU A 90 -4.49 -10.68 13.58
CA LEU A 90 -3.60 -11.35 14.52
C LEU A 90 -3.04 -10.32 15.48
N LEU A 91 -3.13 -10.61 16.78
CA LEU A 91 -2.52 -9.82 17.85
C LEU A 91 -1.81 -10.75 18.83
N PHE A 92 -0.54 -10.47 19.06
CA PHE A 92 0.27 -11.14 20.07
C PHE A 92 0.40 -10.25 21.29
N ASN A 93 0.18 -10.86 22.46
CA ASN A 93 0.45 -10.23 23.74
C ASN A 93 1.91 -10.51 24.12
N VAL A 94 2.71 -9.46 24.25
CA VAL A 94 4.12 -9.52 24.61
C VAL A 94 4.44 -8.55 25.75
N PRO A 95 5.43 -8.86 26.61
CA PRO A 95 5.92 -7.92 27.61
C PRO A 95 6.47 -6.65 26.94
N ALA A 96 6.25 -5.48 27.52
CA ALA A 96 6.83 -4.22 27.02
C ALA A 96 8.36 -4.20 27.08
N SER A 97 8.97 -5.09 27.87
CA SER A 97 10.41 -5.30 27.94
C SER A 97 10.96 -6.23 26.85
N ALA A 98 10.11 -6.76 25.96
CA ALA A 98 10.57 -7.60 24.87
C ALA A 98 11.45 -6.79 23.90
N PRO A 99 12.56 -7.37 23.36
CA PRO A 99 13.51 -6.62 22.53
C PRO A 99 12.86 -5.87 21.36
N GLU A 100 11.92 -6.49 20.66
CA GLU A 100 11.20 -5.89 19.54
C GLU A 100 10.36 -4.67 19.95
N ILE A 101 9.87 -4.63 21.19
CA ILE A 101 9.13 -3.48 21.72
C ILE A 101 10.10 -2.38 22.13
N VAL A 102 11.24 -2.73 22.72
CA VAL A 102 12.30 -1.77 23.07
C VAL A 102 12.83 -1.08 21.82
N ASP A 103 13.11 -1.85 20.76
CA ASP A 103 13.57 -1.32 19.47
C ASP A 103 12.51 -0.42 18.81
N LEU A 104 11.23 -0.83 18.86
CA LEU A 104 10.13 0.01 18.39
C LEU A 104 10.08 1.32 19.17
N MET A 105 10.13 1.27 20.50
CA MET A 105 10.08 2.46 21.36
C MET A 105 11.23 3.42 21.06
N ALA A 106 12.45 2.89 20.85
CA ALA A 106 13.59 3.69 20.42
C ALA A 106 13.36 4.33 19.05
N ALA A 107 12.78 3.60 18.09
CA ALA A 107 12.45 4.16 16.78
C ALA A 107 11.40 5.30 16.88
N LEU A 108 10.42 5.17 17.79
CA LEU A 108 9.39 6.18 18.03
C LEU A 108 9.95 7.48 18.63
N GLU A 109 11.16 7.50 19.18
CA GLU A 109 11.81 8.74 19.65
C GLU A 109 12.06 9.73 18.50
N ASN A 110 12.10 9.26 17.25
CA ASN A 110 12.22 10.10 16.07
C ASN A 110 10.89 10.68 15.58
N ALA A 111 9.77 10.36 16.24
CA ALA A 111 8.48 10.91 15.88
C ALA A 111 8.39 12.41 16.24
N VAL A 112 7.75 13.18 15.36
CA VAL A 112 7.58 14.63 15.54
C VAL A 112 6.16 14.96 15.99
N LEU A 113 5.98 15.98 16.82
CA LEU A 113 4.64 16.37 17.27
C LEU A 113 3.79 16.85 16.09
N ALA A 114 2.58 16.31 15.93
CA ALA A 114 1.65 16.71 14.89
C ALA A 114 1.12 18.14 15.14
N THR A 115 1.22 19.00 14.13
CA THR A 115 0.74 20.39 14.20
C THR A 115 -0.45 20.64 13.26
N SER A 116 -1.15 21.76 13.48
CA SER A 116 -2.18 22.21 12.52
C SER A 116 -1.57 22.45 11.14
N ASP A 117 -0.39 23.05 11.07
CA ASP A 117 0.27 23.37 9.80
C ASP A 117 0.61 22.10 9.00
N MET A 118 1.09 21.05 9.68
CA MET A 118 1.31 19.73 9.06
C MET A 118 -0.01 19.14 8.54
N ARG A 119 -1.08 19.20 9.35
CA ARG A 119 -2.40 18.74 8.94
C ARG A 119 -2.86 19.47 7.69
N ASP A 120 -2.82 20.79 7.71
CA ASP A 120 -3.37 21.62 6.65
C ASP A 120 -2.56 21.45 5.36
N THR A 121 -1.24 21.23 5.47
CA THR A 121 -0.36 20.85 4.34
C THR A 121 -0.76 19.51 3.74
N VAL A 122 -0.95 18.48 4.57
CA VAL A 122 -1.35 17.14 4.10
C VAL A 122 -2.77 17.16 3.53
N GLN A 123 -3.69 17.93 4.11
CA GLN A 123 -5.05 18.07 3.61
C GLN A 123 -5.06 18.76 2.24
N ALA A 124 -4.32 19.85 2.07
CA ALA A 124 -4.20 20.52 0.78
C ALA A 124 -3.60 19.59 -0.30
N ALA A 125 -2.58 18.82 0.06
CA ALA A 125 -2.01 17.81 -0.83
C ALA A 125 -3.02 16.69 -1.14
N ALA A 126 -3.82 16.25 -0.15
CA ALA A 126 -4.87 15.25 -0.35
C ALA A 126 -5.96 15.76 -1.29
N ASP A 127 -6.44 16.99 -1.08
CA ASP A 127 -7.50 17.60 -1.89
C ASP A 127 -7.07 17.83 -3.35
N ALA A 128 -5.78 18.01 -3.58
CA ALA A 128 -5.19 18.12 -4.92
C ALA A 128 -5.06 16.77 -5.65
N ILE A 129 -5.20 15.63 -4.95
CA ILE A 129 -5.17 14.30 -5.58
C ILE A 129 -6.52 14.03 -6.25
N ASP A 130 -6.49 13.98 -7.58
CA ASP A 130 -7.54 13.31 -8.34
C ASP A 130 -7.34 11.80 -8.20
N LEU A 131 -8.34 11.11 -7.67
CA LEU A 131 -8.31 9.65 -7.52
C LEU A 131 -8.41 8.92 -8.87
N ASN A 132 -8.74 9.65 -9.94
CA ASN A 132 -8.73 9.12 -11.31
C ASN A 132 -7.39 9.36 -12.02
N ASP A 133 -6.53 10.24 -11.49
CA ASP A 133 -5.15 10.36 -11.96
C ASP A 133 -4.27 9.36 -11.19
N PRO A 134 -3.35 8.67 -11.88
CA PRO A 134 -2.36 7.83 -11.20
C PRO A 134 -1.54 8.71 -10.24
N PRO A 135 -1.30 8.27 -9.00
CA PRO A 135 -0.60 9.09 -8.02
C PRO A 135 0.83 9.38 -8.46
N ASP A 136 1.28 10.62 -8.20
CA ASP A 136 2.64 11.08 -8.50
C ASP A 136 3.68 10.22 -7.74
N PRO A 137 4.53 9.44 -8.44
CA PRO A 137 5.53 8.57 -7.83
C PRO A 137 6.57 9.28 -6.97
N GLN A 138 6.68 10.61 -7.06
CA GLN A 138 7.66 11.39 -6.30
C GLN A 138 7.28 11.56 -4.82
N LEU A 139 5.99 11.44 -4.47
CA LEU A 139 5.53 11.58 -3.08
C LEU A 139 5.72 10.30 -2.23
N ASP A 140 5.89 9.12 -2.85
CA ASP A 140 6.00 7.83 -2.14
C ASP A 140 7.43 7.30 -1.96
N GLN A 141 8.45 7.99 -2.51
CA GLN A 141 9.85 7.54 -2.44
C GLN A 141 10.53 7.66 -1.06
N ALA A 142 9.87 8.23 -0.05
CA ALA A 142 10.49 8.48 1.26
C ALA A 142 10.41 7.32 2.27
N ALA A 143 9.90 6.14 1.93
CA ALA A 143 9.76 5.05 2.91
C ALA A 143 10.08 3.64 2.38
N GLY A 144 11.38 3.31 2.37
CA GLY A 144 11.93 2.10 3.01
C GLY A 144 11.45 0.69 2.62
N LEU A 145 10.57 0.51 1.65
CA LEU A 145 10.34 -0.80 1.02
C LEU A 145 11.38 -0.94 -0.09
N GLY A 146 12.18 -2.01 -0.03
CA GLY A 146 13.02 -2.40 -1.16
C GLY A 146 12.19 -2.53 -2.44
N PRO A 147 12.82 -2.48 -3.63
CA PRO A 147 12.09 -2.56 -4.89
C PRO A 147 11.29 -3.87 -4.96
N TRP A 148 9.98 -3.77 -5.18
CA TRP A 148 9.09 -4.91 -5.35
C TRP A 148 8.73 -5.08 -6.83
N LEU A 149 8.70 -6.33 -7.30
CA LEU A 149 8.13 -6.72 -8.58
C LEU A 149 7.29 -8.00 -8.39
N PRO A 150 6.24 -8.20 -9.20
CA PRO A 150 5.37 -9.38 -9.09
C PRO A 150 6.15 -10.67 -9.35
N ILE A 151 5.91 -11.71 -8.56
CA ILE A 151 6.59 -13.01 -8.72
C ILE A 151 5.68 -14.13 -9.23
N SER A 152 4.35 -13.99 -9.13
CA SER A 152 3.41 -14.97 -9.68
C SER A 152 3.25 -14.82 -11.18
N SER A 153 3.58 -15.87 -11.94
CA SER A 153 3.64 -15.83 -13.41
C SER A 153 2.29 -15.87 -14.13
N ALA A 154 1.21 -16.17 -13.41
CA ALA A 154 -0.15 -16.30 -13.95
C ALA A 154 -1.11 -15.30 -13.26
N PRO A 155 -1.00 -13.98 -13.55
CA PRO A 155 -1.81 -12.94 -12.91
C PRO A 155 -3.32 -13.11 -13.07
N GLU A 156 -3.79 -13.77 -14.13
CA GLU A 156 -5.21 -14.08 -14.33
C GLU A 156 -5.80 -15.01 -13.24
N ARG A 157 -4.94 -15.72 -12.50
CA ARG A 157 -5.36 -16.58 -11.38
C ARG A 157 -5.29 -15.85 -10.03
N LEU A 158 -4.85 -14.59 -10.00
CA LEU A 158 -4.67 -13.83 -8.76
C LEU A 158 -5.99 -13.58 -8.04
N TRP A 159 -7.08 -13.35 -8.77
CA TRP A 159 -8.44 -13.30 -8.21
C TRP A 159 -8.84 -14.61 -7.53
N THR A 160 -8.55 -15.75 -8.17
CA THR A 160 -8.77 -17.07 -7.55
C THR A 160 -7.95 -17.24 -6.27
N ALA A 161 -6.73 -16.68 -6.24
CA ALA A 161 -5.84 -16.75 -5.07
C ALA A 161 -6.28 -15.84 -3.92
N TYR A 162 -7.01 -14.78 -4.23
CA TYR A 162 -7.58 -13.83 -3.29
C TYR A 162 -8.87 -14.36 -2.62
N GLY A 163 -9.63 -15.21 -3.31
CA GLY A 163 -10.86 -15.81 -2.80
C GLY A 163 -10.68 -16.98 -1.82
N GLU A 164 -11.76 -17.35 -1.13
CA GLU A 164 -11.77 -18.39 -0.09
C GLU A 164 -11.48 -19.82 -0.62
N GLU A 165 -11.73 -20.07 -1.91
CA GLU A 165 -11.51 -21.38 -2.54
C GLU A 165 -10.06 -21.59 -3.05
N ALA A 166 -9.15 -20.64 -2.78
CA ALA A 166 -7.81 -20.63 -3.35
C ALA A 166 -7.04 -21.96 -3.14
N GLU A 167 -7.11 -22.54 -1.95
CA GLU A 167 -6.40 -23.78 -1.57
C GLU A 167 -6.92 -25.03 -2.29
N GLN A 168 -8.16 -24.99 -2.80
CA GLN A 168 -8.76 -26.10 -3.54
C GLN A 168 -8.48 -26.02 -5.05
N ARG A 169 -8.21 -24.81 -5.56
CA ARG A 169 -8.15 -24.52 -7.00
C ARG A 169 -6.74 -24.23 -7.52
N LEU A 170 -5.79 -23.99 -6.61
CA LEU A 170 -4.43 -23.58 -6.93
C LEU A 170 -3.41 -24.52 -6.28
N THR A 171 -2.23 -24.62 -6.89
CA THR A 171 -1.11 -25.35 -6.28
C THR A 171 -0.52 -24.52 -5.15
N SER A 172 -0.01 -25.18 -4.09
CA SER A 172 0.58 -24.50 -2.94
C SER A 172 1.75 -23.58 -3.32
N SER A 173 2.54 -23.97 -4.33
CA SER A 173 3.65 -23.16 -4.85
C SER A 173 3.15 -21.84 -5.46
N TYR A 174 2.12 -21.89 -6.33
CA TYR A 174 1.53 -20.69 -6.89
C TYR A 174 0.86 -19.83 -5.82
N LEU A 175 0.13 -20.45 -4.89
CA LEU A 175 -0.57 -19.75 -3.83
C LEU A 175 0.38 -18.95 -2.93
N ASN A 176 1.56 -19.48 -2.62
CA ASN A 176 2.57 -18.77 -1.84
C ASN A 176 3.08 -17.52 -2.58
N MET A 177 3.34 -17.62 -3.88
CA MET A 177 3.77 -16.48 -4.70
C MET A 177 2.66 -15.43 -4.81
N ALA A 178 1.44 -15.86 -5.13
CA ALA A 178 0.29 -14.97 -5.22
C ALA A 178 0.00 -14.25 -3.90
N ARG A 179 0.09 -14.95 -2.76
CA ARG A 179 -0.08 -14.33 -1.43
C ARG A 179 1.03 -13.32 -1.11
N ALA A 180 2.26 -13.59 -1.51
CA ALA A 180 3.36 -12.64 -1.35
C ALA A 180 3.13 -11.36 -2.19
N ASP A 181 2.70 -11.51 -3.44
CA ASP A 181 2.33 -10.39 -4.31
C ASP A 181 1.16 -9.58 -3.74
N LEU A 182 0.06 -10.25 -3.36
CA LEU A 182 -1.12 -9.60 -2.78
C LEU A 182 -0.80 -8.85 -1.48
N SER A 183 0.08 -9.41 -0.66
CA SER A 183 0.59 -8.78 0.56
C SER A 183 1.39 -7.52 0.25
N ALA A 184 2.31 -7.58 -0.71
CA ALA A 184 3.11 -6.43 -1.12
C ALA A 184 2.23 -5.29 -1.69
N LEU A 185 1.22 -5.65 -2.48
CA LEU A 185 0.26 -4.70 -3.05
C LEU A 185 -0.73 -4.14 -2.03
N SER A 186 -0.78 -4.69 -0.81
CA SER A 186 -1.71 -4.27 0.25
C SER A 186 -3.18 -4.27 -0.19
N ILE A 187 -3.60 -5.27 -0.99
CA ILE A 187 -4.97 -5.36 -1.52
C ILE A 187 -5.97 -5.57 -0.36
N PRO A 188 -6.99 -4.71 -0.19
CA PRO A 188 -8.04 -4.88 0.83
C PRO A 188 -8.77 -6.21 0.66
N SER A 189 -9.26 -6.81 1.74
CA SER A 189 -10.15 -8.00 1.69
C SER A 189 -11.60 -7.61 1.34
N GLY A 190 -12.39 -8.58 0.87
CA GLY A 190 -13.83 -8.42 0.62
C GLY A 190 -14.21 -7.67 -0.66
N LEU A 191 -13.25 -7.40 -1.55
CA LEU A 191 -13.50 -6.80 -2.86
C LEU A 191 -14.20 -7.80 -3.79
N ASN A 192 -15.07 -7.30 -4.66
CA ASN A 192 -15.51 -8.08 -5.82
C ASN A 192 -14.41 -8.09 -6.91
N GLU A 193 -14.57 -8.94 -7.94
CA GLU A 193 -13.54 -9.14 -8.97
C GLU A 193 -13.13 -7.85 -9.70
N ASN A 194 -14.09 -6.96 -9.98
CA ASN A 194 -13.80 -5.69 -10.65
C ASN A 194 -13.05 -4.73 -9.74
N GLU A 195 -13.49 -4.62 -8.48
CA GLU A 195 -12.82 -3.79 -7.46
C GLU A 195 -11.41 -4.31 -7.18
N PHE A 196 -11.23 -5.62 -7.13
CA PHE A 196 -9.94 -6.28 -6.99
C PHE A 196 -9.02 -5.95 -8.16
N ASN A 197 -9.48 -6.11 -9.40
CA ASN A 197 -8.67 -5.80 -10.59
C ASN A 197 -8.26 -4.33 -10.61
N ALA A 198 -9.17 -3.42 -10.27
CA ALA A 198 -8.88 -1.98 -10.16
C ALA A 198 -7.86 -1.68 -9.04
N ALA A 199 -7.98 -2.34 -7.89
CA ALA A 199 -7.03 -2.18 -6.78
C ALA A 199 -5.63 -2.67 -7.14
N VAL A 200 -5.54 -3.81 -7.84
CA VAL A 200 -4.25 -4.34 -8.33
C VAL A 200 -3.65 -3.41 -9.39
N ALA A 201 -4.43 -2.96 -10.36
CA ALA A 201 -4.00 -2.00 -11.38
C ALA A 201 -3.44 -0.71 -10.74
N SER A 202 -4.19 -0.13 -9.80
CA SER A 202 -3.78 1.05 -9.05
C SER A 202 -2.46 0.81 -8.32
N ALA A 203 -2.37 -0.29 -7.56
CA ALA A 203 -1.16 -0.62 -6.81
C ALA A 203 0.06 -0.85 -7.72
N LEU A 204 -0.10 -1.44 -8.91
CA LEU A 204 0.99 -1.56 -9.89
C LEU A 204 1.53 -0.20 -10.33
N CYS A 205 0.64 0.76 -10.60
CA CYS A 205 1.02 2.11 -11.00
C CYS A 205 1.75 2.88 -9.89
N THR A 206 1.48 2.56 -8.62
CA THR A 206 2.11 3.24 -7.47
C THR A 206 3.43 2.63 -7.05
N MET A 207 3.80 1.44 -7.53
CA MET A 207 5.01 0.75 -7.08
C MET A 207 6.27 1.42 -7.64
N PRO A 208 7.22 1.88 -6.80
CA PRO A 208 8.39 2.65 -7.26
C PRO A 208 9.25 1.92 -8.31
N ALA A 209 9.35 0.59 -8.20
CA ALA A 209 10.08 -0.23 -9.16
C ALA A 209 9.38 -0.31 -10.53
N MET A 210 8.07 -0.08 -10.59
CA MET A 210 7.26 -0.13 -11.82
C MET A 210 7.32 1.18 -12.60
N THR A 211 7.51 2.33 -11.92
CA THR A 211 7.48 3.67 -12.53
C THR A 211 8.39 3.81 -13.77
N PRO A 212 9.69 3.46 -13.73
CA PRO A 212 10.55 3.64 -14.91
C PRO A 212 10.11 2.81 -16.12
N MET A 213 9.47 1.64 -15.86
CA MET A 213 8.96 0.77 -16.91
C MET A 213 7.67 1.35 -17.50
N LEU A 214 6.72 1.78 -16.67
CA LEU A 214 5.48 2.41 -17.13
C LEU A 214 5.76 3.69 -17.93
N ASP A 215 6.64 4.55 -17.42
CA ASP A 215 7.11 5.76 -18.10
C ASP A 215 7.71 5.48 -19.48
N GLY A 216 8.51 4.41 -19.59
CA GLY A 216 9.10 3.99 -20.86
C GLY A 216 8.08 3.44 -21.85
N ILE A 217 7.05 2.73 -21.36
CA ILE A 217 5.95 2.22 -22.17
C ILE A 217 5.12 3.39 -22.73
N ASP A 218 4.78 4.36 -21.89
CA ASP A 218 3.97 5.53 -22.29
C ASP A 218 4.67 6.38 -23.36
N ARG A 219 6.00 6.47 -23.32
CA ARG A 219 6.80 7.13 -24.37
C ARG A 219 6.97 6.27 -25.63
N GLY A 220 6.60 4.99 -25.59
CA GLY A 220 6.85 4.04 -26.67
C GLY A 220 8.33 3.69 -26.85
N GLU A 221 9.12 3.86 -25.80
CA GLU A 221 10.58 3.75 -25.81
C GLU A 221 11.10 2.52 -25.07
N LEU A 222 10.27 1.81 -24.29
CA LEU A 222 10.74 0.66 -23.52
C LEU A 222 10.90 -0.60 -24.40
N SER A 223 12.14 -0.95 -24.71
CA SER A 223 12.48 -2.27 -25.25
C SER A 223 12.63 -3.32 -24.15
N ASP A 224 12.53 -4.59 -24.53
CA ASP A 224 12.81 -5.72 -23.63
C ASP A 224 14.22 -5.65 -23.01
N ALA A 225 15.20 -5.19 -23.77
CA ALA A 225 16.57 -5.08 -23.29
C ALA A 225 16.71 -4.01 -22.21
N GLU A 226 16.03 -2.86 -22.37
CA GLU A 226 16.01 -1.77 -21.38
C GLU A 226 15.27 -2.19 -20.13
N ALA A 227 14.11 -2.82 -20.25
CA ALA A 227 13.35 -3.32 -19.10
C ALA A 227 14.16 -4.34 -18.27
N ILE A 228 14.82 -5.29 -18.94
CA ILE A 228 15.70 -6.26 -18.27
C ILE A 228 16.89 -5.57 -17.58
N GLN A 229 17.47 -4.53 -18.20
CA GLN A 229 18.55 -3.76 -17.60
C GLN A 229 18.08 -2.98 -16.36
N HIS A 230 16.89 -2.38 -16.41
CA HIS A 230 16.28 -1.72 -15.26
C HIS A 230 16.08 -2.70 -14.10
N ILE A 231 15.51 -3.88 -14.36
CA ILE A 231 15.31 -4.91 -13.33
C ILE A 231 16.63 -5.35 -12.70
N LYS A 232 17.70 -5.54 -13.49
CA LYS A 232 19.04 -5.83 -12.95
C LYS A 232 19.55 -4.72 -12.02
N GLY A 233 19.24 -3.46 -12.33
CA GLY A 233 19.62 -2.30 -11.54
C GLY A 233 18.92 -2.24 -10.17
N LEU A 234 17.72 -2.82 -10.04
CA LEU A 234 16.96 -2.86 -8.79
C LEU A 234 17.57 -3.79 -7.74
N LYS A 235 18.47 -4.71 -8.12
CA LYS A 235 19.12 -5.68 -7.22
C LYS A 235 18.12 -6.44 -6.33
N ILE A 236 16.98 -6.83 -6.90
CA ILE A 236 15.97 -7.63 -6.21
C ILE A 236 16.54 -9.03 -6.01
N GLU A 237 16.60 -9.49 -4.76
CA GLU A 237 16.93 -10.88 -4.45
C GLU A 237 15.68 -11.75 -4.68
N GLY A 238 15.81 -12.79 -5.51
CA GLY A 238 14.69 -13.64 -5.84
C GLY A 238 15.07 -14.84 -6.70
N PRO A 239 14.12 -15.78 -6.90
CA PRO A 239 14.36 -17.01 -7.66
C PRO A 239 14.35 -16.79 -9.18
N LEU A 240 13.88 -15.63 -9.66
CA LEU A 240 13.75 -15.30 -11.07
C LEU A 240 14.96 -14.49 -11.54
N ASP A 241 15.49 -14.82 -12.71
CA ASP A 241 16.42 -13.90 -13.38
C ASP A 241 15.66 -12.69 -13.95
N ALA A 242 16.40 -11.66 -14.34
CA ALA A 242 15.79 -10.41 -14.81
C ALA A 242 14.94 -10.57 -16.09
N ALA A 243 15.21 -11.56 -16.94
CA ALA A 243 14.43 -11.80 -18.15
C ALA A 243 13.10 -12.49 -17.82
N MET A 244 13.14 -13.50 -16.94
CA MET A 244 11.94 -14.16 -16.41
C MET A 244 11.09 -13.17 -15.60
N GLN A 245 11.73 -12.34 -14.79
CA GLN A 245 11.06 -11.30 -14.01
C GLN A 245 10.35 -10.28 -14.91
N TRP A 246 10.99 -9.88 -16.02
CA TRP A 246 10.35 -9.01 -17.02
C TRP A 246 9.14 -9.67 -17.68
N GLU A 247 9.22 -10.97 -17.98
CA GLU A 247 8.08 -11.70 -18.54
C GLU A 247 6.89 -11.72 -17.57
N VAL A 248 7.14 -11.96 -16.28
CA VAL A 248 6.09 -11.88 -15.25
C VAL A 248 5.47 -10.48 -15.20
N VAL A 249 6.30 -9.44 -15.17
CA VAL A 249 5.85 -8.04 -15.17
C VAL A 249 4.96 -7.75 -16.39
N ARG A 250 5.37 -8.13 -17.61
CA ARG A 250 4.56 -7.94 -18.82
C ARG A 250 3.22 -8.65 -18.76
N ASN A 251 3.19 -9.87 -18.22
CA ASN A 251 1.94 -10.61 -18.08
C ASN A 251 0.98 -9.89 -17.13
N TRP A 252 1.49 -9.33 -16.04
CA TRP A 252 0.71 -8.54 -15.08
C TRP A 252 0.17 -7.25 -15.72
N LEU A 253 1.03 -6.52 -16.41
CA LEU A 253 0.66 -5.31 -17.16
C LEU A 253 -0.45 -5.59 -18.17
N ARG A 254 -0.36 -6.69 -18.92
CA ARG A 254 -1.38 -7.10 -19.88
C ARG A 254 -2.74 -7.43 -19.24
N VAL A 255 -2.74 -8.02 -18.05
CA VAL A 255 -3.97 -8.45 -17.36
C VAL A 255 -4.64 -7.28 -16.64
N PHE A 256 -3.88 -6.45 -15.94
CA PHE A 256 -4.43 -5.41 -15.06
C PHE A 256 -4.42 -4.00 -15.67
N LEU A 257 -3.67 -3.77 -16.75
CA LEU A 257 -3.67 -2.51 -17.50
C LEU A 257 -3.97 -2.72 -19.00
N PRO A 258 -5.04 -3.46 -19.36
CA PRO A 258 -5.32 -3.84 -20.74
C PRO A 258 -5.64 -2.64 -21.65
N ASP A 259 -6.16 -1.55 -21.08
CA ASP A 259 -6.52 -0.33 -21.83
C ASP A 259 -5.31 0.61 -22.06
N THR A 260 -4.24 0.42 -21.29
CA THR A 260 -3.02 1.25 -21.33
C THR A 260 -1.90 0.55 -22.10
N ILE A 261 -1.88 -0.79 -22.13
CA ILE A 261 -0.72 -1.56 -22.60
C ILE A 261 -1.13 -2.59 -23.67
N GLU A 262 -0.75 -2.31 -24.92
CA GLU A 262 -0.80 -3.27 -26.02
C GLU A 262 0.54 -4.01 -26.12
N VAL A 263 0.57 -5.30 -25.74
CA VAL A 263 1.77 -6.14 -25.92
C VAL A 263 1.84 -6.59 -27.38
N VAL A 264 2.57 -5.83 -28.19
CA VAL A 264 2.81 -6.18 -29.60
C VAL A 264 3.93 -7.21 -29.66
N ALA A 265 3.65 -8.41 -30.17
CA ALA A 265 4.66 -9.42 -30.42
C ALA A 265 5.75 -8.85 -31.36
N ALA A 266 7.02 -9.00 -31.00
CA ALA A 266 8.15 -8.43 -31.72
C ALA A 266 8.25 -8.97 -33.15
N THR A 267 7.67 -8.26 -34.12
CA THR A 267 8.35 -7.67 -35.28
C THR A 267 7.29 -7.06 -36.20
N PHE A 268 7.29 -5.74 -36.28
CA PHE A 268 7.33 -4.90 -37.49
C PHE A 268 6.78 -3.52 -37.13
N ILE A 269 7.59 -2.51 -37.41
CA ILE A 269 7.38 -1.08 -37.11
C ILE A 269 5.95 -0.64 -37.45
N THR A 270 5.19 -0.13 -36.48
CA THR A 270 3.85 0.42 -36.71
C THR A 270 3.85 1.94 -36.51
N ARG A 271 3.59 2.67 -37.59
CA ARG A 271 3.39 4.13 -37.64
C ARG A 271 1.91 4.48 -37.42
N LYS A 272 1.64 5.72 -37.01
CA LYS A 272 0.31 6.33 -36.88
C LYS A 272 -0.52 6.16 -38.16
N GLN A 273 -1.74 5.62 -38.05
CA GLN A 273 -2.71 5.60 -39.15
C GLN A 273 -3.02 7.04 -39.61
N PRO A 274 -2.93 7.37 -40.91
CA PRO A 274 -3.50 8.61 -41.42
C PRO A 274 -5.02 8.50 -41.35
N GLY A 275 -5.64 9.46 -40.65
CA GLY A 275 -7.08 9.51 -40.44
C GLY A 275 -7.88 9.38 -41.74
N VAL A 276 -8.97 8.61 -41.65
CA VAL A 276 -9.99 8.50 -42.69
C VAL A 276 -10.51 9.92 -43.00
N ARG A 277 -10.14 10.44 -44.17
CA ARG A 277 -10.82 11.60 -44.74
C ARG A 277 -12.24 11.18 -45.09
N THR A 278 -13.20 11.70 -44.33
CA THR A 278 -14.59 11.81 -44.78
C THR A 278 -14.63 12.69 -46.04
N GLY A 279 -15.12 12.12 -47.13
CA GLY A 279 -15.28 12.80 -48.41
C GLY A 279 -16.64 12.49 -49.00
N ARG A 280 -17.54 13.48 -48.84
CA ARG A 280 -18.75 13.83 -49.61
C ARG A 280 -19.56 12.74 -50.30
#